data_AF-A0A9X1P552-F1
#
_entry.id   AF-A0A9X1P552-F1
#
_cell.length_a   1.000
_cell.length_b   1.000
_cell.length_c   1.000
_cell.angle_alpha   90.00
_cell.angle_beta   90.00
_cell.angle_gamma   90.00
#
_symmetry.space_group_name_H-M   'P 1'
#
loop_
_entity.id
_entity.type
_entity.pdbx_description
1 polymer ?
#
loop_
_entity_poly.entity_id
_entity_poly.type
_entity_poly.pdbx_seq_one_letter_code
_entity_poly.pdbx_strand_id
1 'polypeptide(L)'
;MLARYINSPIGREWVSKYASQQVGQANLNGSKLRALGIPLPPPTEQIQMERILDSTFARADRMEAEAARARKLLDRLEQSILAKAFRGELVPQDPNDEPASVLLERIRTERAKAPKPKRGRRKASA
;
A
#
# COMPACT_ATOMS: atom_id res chain seq x y z
N MET A 1 31.22 -6.48 -0.81
CA MET A 1 31.00 -7.69 -1.65
C MET A 1 30.61 -8.99 -0.89
N LEU A 2 31.38 -9.50 0.08
CA LEU A 2 31.12 -10.80 0.77
C LEU A 2 29.68 -10.98 1.30
N ALA A 3 29.18 -10.01 2.06
CA ALA A 3 27.83 -10.06 2.61
C ALA A 3 26.74 -10.10 1.52
N ARG A 4 26.99 -9.49 0.36
CA ARG A 4 26.08 -9.52 -0.80
C ARG A 4 26.06 -10.90 -1.44
N TYR A 5 27.21 -11.55 -1.57
CA TYR A 5 27.31 -12.91 -2.09
C TYR A 5 26.57 -13.93 -1.20
N ILE A 6 26.77 -13.88 0.11
CA ILE A 6 26.08 -14.77 1.07
C ILE A 6 24.55 -14.58 1.00
N ASN A 7 24.09 -13.34 0.78
CA ASN A 7 22.66 -13.04 0.64
C ASN A 7 22.09 -13.29 -0.76
N SER A 8 22.93 -13.63 -1.75
CA SER A 8 22.47 -14.02 -3.07
C SER A 8 21.73 -15.36 -3.03
N PRO A 9 20.92 -15.71 -4.05
CA PRO A 9 20.27 -17.00 -4.12
C PRO A 9 21.25 -18.18 -3.97
N ILE A 10 22.40 -18.10 -4.63
CA ILE A 10 23.46 -19.12 -4.58
C ILE A 10 24.04 -19.25 -3.16
N GLY A 11 24.33 -18.12 -2.52
CA GLY A 11 24.85 -18.09 -1.16
C GLY A 11 23.84 -18.65 -0.14
N ARG A 12 22.56 -18.29 -0.28
CA ARG A 12 21.48 -18.79 0.58
C ARG A 12 21.21 -20.27 0.38
N GLU A 13 21.28 -20.78 -0.85
CA GLU A 13 21.17 -22.20 -1.15
C GLU A 13 22.30 -22.99 -0.50
N TRP A 14 23.54 -22.50 -0.61
CA TRP A 14 24.68 -23.11 0.07
C TRP A 14 24.49 -23.09 1.60
N VAL A 15 24.10 -21.94 2.17
CA VAL A 15 23.84 -21.80 3.61
C VAL A 15 22.79 -22.82 4.06
N SER A 16 21.68 -22.95 3.33
CA SER A 16 20.62 -23.92 3.63
C SER A 16 21.11 -25.37 3.60
N LYS A 17 21.95 -25.71 2.60
CA LYS A 17 22.49 -27.07 2.42
C LYS A 17 23.47 -27.48 3.53
N TYR A 18 24.31 -26.56 3.99
CA TYR A 18 25.40 -26.87 4.92
C TYR A 18 25.10 -26.47 6.37
N ALA A 19 24.06 -25.66 6.61
CA ALA A 19 23.58 -25.38 7.95
C ALA A 19 23.07 -26.66 8.62
N SER A 20 23.55 -26.91 9.83
CA SER A 20 23.06 -28.00 10.69
C SER A 20 22.04 -27.46 11.67
N GLN A 21 20.95 -28.17 11.92
CA GLN A 21 20.04 -27.81 13.00
C GLN A 21 20.52 -28.40 14.33
N GLN A 22 20.55 -27.59 15.37
CA GLN A 22 20.79 -28.03 16.74
C GLN A 22 19.80 -27.31 17.66
N VAL A 23 18.97 -28.06 18.39
CA VAL A 23 17.92 -27.51 19.27
C VAL A 23 17.04 -26.47 18.56
N GLY A 24 16.58 -26.80 17.34
CA GLY A 24 15.72 -25.91 16.54
C GLY A 24 16.39 -24.66 15.95
N GLN A 25 17.69 -24.45 16.20
CA GLN A 25 18.46 -23.35 15.64
C GLN A 25 19.33 -23.82 14.48
N ALA A 26 19.32 -23.07 13.38
CA ALA A 26 20.27 -23.28 12.28
C ALA A 26 21.66 -22.82 12.73
N ASN A 27 22.66 -23.69 12.60
CA ASN A 27 24.04 -23.45 13.01
C ASN A 27 25.01 -23.63 11.82
N LEU A 28 25.87 -22.63 11.63
CA LEU A 28 27.00 -22.63 10.71
C LEU A 28 28.26 -22.25 11.50
N ASN A 29 29.15 -23.22 11.72
CA ASN A 29 30.41 -22.97 12.41
C ASN A 29 31.49 -22.42 11.46
N GLY A 30 32.58 -21.87 12.03
CA GLY A 30 33.67 -21.27 11.26
C GLY A 30 34.42 -22.24 10.33
N SER A 31 34.39 -23.54 10.59
CA SER A 31 34.97 -24.55 9.69
C SER A 31 34.12 -24.74 8.44
N LYS A 32 32.78 -24.78 8.59
CA LYS A 32 31.85 -24.80 7.46
C LYS A 32 31.96 -23.52 6.65
N LEU A 33 31.96 -22.35 7.31
CA LEU A 33 32.08 -21.05 6.62
C LEU A 33 33.38 -20.93 5.81
N ARG A 34 34.49 -21.51 6.27
CA ARG A 34 35.75 -21.55 5.51
C ARG A 34 35.67 -22.39 4.22
N ALA A 35 34.75 -23.34 4.15
CA ALA A 35 34.53 -24.16 2.96
C ALA A 35 33.61 -23.48 1.92
N LEU A 36 33.05 -22.30 2.23
CA LEU A 36 32.27 -21.54 1.27
C LEU A 36 33.19 -21.00 0.17
N GLY A 37 33.02 -21.53 -1.04
CA GLY A 37 33.71 -21.02 -2.23
C GLY A 37 33.13 -19.66 -2.62
N ILE A 38 33.87 -18.58 -2.35
CA ILE A 38 33.48 -17.22 -2.71
C ILE A 38 34.22 -16.84 -4.00
N PRO A 39 33.51 -16.51 -5.10
CA PRO A 39 34.16 -15.96 -6.28
C PRO A 39 34.70 -14.58 -5.94
N LEU A 40 36.01 -14.38 -6.03
CA LEU A 40 36.67 -13.10 -5.77
C LEU A 40 37.11 -12.46 -7.10
N PRO A 41 36.32 -11.54 -7.68
CA PRO A 41 36.70 -10.83 -8.88
C PRO A 41 37.76 -9.75 -8.58
N PRO A 42 38.43 -9.19 -9.61
CA PRO A 42 39.38 -8.09 -9.44
C PRO A 42 38.78 -6.88 -8.72
N PRO A 43 39.60 -6.06 -8.01
CA PRO A 43 39.09 -4.90 -7.26
C PRO A 43 38.27 -3.91 -8.09
N THR A 44 38.63 -3.73 -9.36
CA THR A 44 37.90 -2.88 -10.30
C THR A 44 36.48 -3.36 -10.53
N GLU A 45 36.29 -4.67 -10.72
CA GLU A 45 34.97 -5.27 -10.86
C GLU A 45 34.16 -5.21 -9.56
N GLN A 46 34.80 -5.40 -8.40
CA GLN A 46 34.12 -5.26 -7.11
C GLN A 46 33.50 -3.87 -6.93
N ILE A 47 34.25 -2.82 -7.29
CA ILE A 47 33.76 -1.42 -7.25
C ILE A 47 32.58 -1.23 -8.23
N GLN A 48 32.68 -1.77 -9.44
CA GLN A 48 31.60 -1.68 -10.42
C GLN A 48 30.33 -2.40 -9.94
N MET A 49 30.47 -3.60 -9.37
CA MET A 49 29.35 -4.36 -8.82
C MET A 49 28.66 -3.60 -7.68
N GLU A 50 29.44 -3.01 -6.77
CA GLU A 50 28.89 -2.21 -5.67
C GLU A 50 28.13 -0.98 -6.21
N ARG A 51 28.70 -0.27 -7.18
CA ARG A 51 28.02 0.86 -7.83
C ARG A 51 26.71 0.45 -8.51
N ILE A 52 26.70 -0.68 -9.21
CA ILE A 52 25.49 -1.19 -9.88
C ILE A 52 24.43 -1.52 -8.82
N LEU A 53 24.81 -2.25 -7.78
CA LEU A 53 23.90 -2.62 -6.69
C LEU A 53 23.28 -1.39 -6.04
N ASP A 54 24.10 -0.41 -5.65
CA ASP A 54 23.63 0.82 -5.00
C ASP A 54 22.68 1.60 -5.92
N SER A 55 23.01 1.69 -7.21
CA SER A 55 22.13 2.35 -8.19
C SER A 55 20.80 1.62 -8.38
N THR A 56 20.79 0.29 -8.30
CA THR A 56 19.58 -0.54 -8.42
C THR A 56 18.71 -0.40 -7.19
N PHE A 57 19.28 -0.43 -5.98
CA PHE A 57 18.52 -0.20 -4.75
C PHE A 57 17.94 1.21 -4.69
N ALA A 58 18.71 2.23 -5.08
CA ALA A 58 18.22 3.61 -5.15
C ALA A 58 17.05 3.78 -6.14
N ARG A 59 17.03 3.00 -7.23
CA ARG A 59 15.89 2.97 -8.16
C ARG A 59 14.67 2.31 -7.52
N ALA A 60 14.85 1.21 -6.79
CA ALA A 60 13.77 0.56 -6.06
C ALA A 60 13.14 1.49 -5.01
N ASP A 61 13.97 2.17 -4.22
CA ASP A 61 13.52 3.15 -3.21
C ASP A 61 12.74 4.30 -3.86
N ARG A 62 13.18 4.77 -5.03
CA ARG A 62 12.47 5.80 -5.80
C ARG A 62 11.10 5.31 -6.27
N MET A 63 11.03 4.10 -6.82
CA MET A 63 9.76 3.51 -7.25
C MET A 63 8.78 3.35 -6.09
N GLU A 64 9.26 2.91 -4.92
CA GLU A 64 8.43 2.82 -3.71
C GLU A 64 7.91 4.20 -3.28
N ALA A 65 8.78 5.21 -3.27
CA ALA A 65 8.39 6.58 -2.93
C ALA A 65 7.37 7.16 -3.92
N GLU A 66 7.52 6.89 -5.22
CA GLU A 66 6.57 7.32 -6.26
C GLU A 66 5.23 6.62 -6.11
N ALA A 67 5.21 5.31 -5.87
CA ALA A 67 3.99 4.55 -5.62
C ALA A 67 3.25 5.06 -4.38
N ALA A 68 3.97 5.35 -3.29
CA ALA A 68 3.39 5.92 -2.08
C ALA A 68 2.78 7.31 -2.31
N ARG A 69 3.44 8.16 -3.12
CA ARG A 69 2.89 9.46 -3.52
C ARG A 69 1.64 9.32 -4.38
N ALA A 70 1.67 8.44 -5.38
CA ALA A 70 0.52 8.18 -6.24
C ALA A 70 -0.69 7.70 -5.42
N ARG A 71 -0.47 6.82 -4.43
CA ARG A 71 -1.55 6.38 -3.54
C ARG A 71 -2.20 7.53 -2.78
N LYS A 72 -1.40 8.43 -2.20
CA LYS A 72 -1.92 9.63 -1.51
C LYS A 72 -2.68 10.58 -2.46
N LEU A 73 -2.27 10.67 -3.72
CA LEU A 73 -2.97 11.47 -4.71
C LEU A 73 -4.32 10.85 -5.09
N LEU A 74 -4.41 9.53 -5.19
CA LEU A 74 -5.68 8.83 -5.41
C LEU A 74 -6.68 9.10 -4.29
N ASP A 75 -6.24 8.99 -3.02
CA ASP A 75 -7.12 9.27 -1.87
C ASP A 75 -7.69 10.70 -1.93
N ARG A 76 -6.87 11.68 -2.32
CA ARG A 76 -7.30 13.08 -2.49
C ARG A 76 -8.21 13.26 -3.70
N LEU A 77 -7.93 12.56 -4.79
CA LEU A 77 -8.74 12.61 -6.00
C LEU A 77 -10.14 12.07 -5.72
N GLU A 78 -10.26 10.95 -5.02
CA GLU A 78 -11.55 10.39 -4.58
C GLU A 78 -12.35 11.39 -3.74
N GLN A 79 -11.72 12.02 -2.75
CA GLN A 79 -12.35 13.07 -1.94
C GLN A 79 -12.79 14.27 -2.78
N SER A 80 -11.95 14.71 -3.72
CA SER A 80 -12.28 15.83 -4.61
C SER A 80 -13.43 15.49 -5.56
N ILE A 81 -13.50 14.26 -6.08
CA ILE A 81 -14.57 13.82 -6.96
C ILE A 81 -15.88 13.76 -6.19
N LEU A 82 -15.90 13.16 -4.99
CA LEU A 82 -17.08 13.13 -4.14
C LEU A 82 -17.56 14.55 -3.79
N ALA A 83 -16.64 15.44 -3.41
CA ALA A 83 -16.99 16.82 -3.09
C ALA A 83 -17.56 17.59 -4.29
N LYS A 84 -17.08 17.32 -5.51
CA LYS A 84 -17.67 17.88 -6.74
C LYS A 84 -19.02 17.25 -7.07
N ALA A 85 -19.17 15.94 -6.85
CA ALA A 85 -20.42 15.22 -7.06
C ALA A 85 -21.55 15.78 -6.18
N PHE A 86 -21.28 15.97 -4.89
CA PHE A 86 -22.25 16.52 -3.94
C PHE A 86 -22.62 17.99 -4.23
N ARG A 87 -21.75 18.74 -4.93
CA ARG A 87 -22.05 20.10 -5.39
C ARG A 87 -22.70 20.16 -6.76
N GLY A 88 -22.89 19.02 -7.43
CA GLY A 88 -23.42 18.96 -8.80
C GLY A 88 -22.40 19.34 -9.88
N GLU A 89 -21.16 19.66 -9.52
CA GLU A 89 -20.14 20.21 -10.43
C GLU A 89 -19.54 19.17 -11.40
N LEU A 90 -19.98 17.90 -11.37
CA LEU A 90 -19.48 16.86 -12.28
C LEU A 90 -20.14 16.88 -13.67
N VAL A 91 -21.24 17.62 -13.82
CA VAL A 91 -22.00 17.76 -15.06
C VAL A 91 -22.34 19.24 -15.26
N PRO A 92 -22.35 19.76 -16.51
CA PRO A 92 -22.82 21.12 -16.77
C PRO A 92 -24.21 21.35 -16.17
N GLN A 93 -24.37 22.45 -15.43
CA GLN A 93 -25.64 22.81 -14.79
C GLN A 93 -26.52 23.55 -15.80
N ASP A 94 -27.82 23.24 -15.84
CA ASP A 94 -28.78 24.01 -16.64
C ASP A 94 -29.11 25.30 -15.86
N PRO A 95 -28.97 26.49 -16.45
CA PRO A 95 -29.39 27.74 -15.81
C PRO A 95 -30.87 27.78 -15.41
N ASN A 96 -31.69 26.93 -16.02
CA ASN A 96 -33.11 26.78 -15.70
C ASN A 96 -33.39 25.74 -14.60
N ASP A 97 -32.36 25.09 -14.04
CA ASP A 97 -32.53 24.13 -12.96
C ASP A 97 -33.14 24.81 -11.71
N GLU A 98 -34.16 24.17 -11.16
CA GLU A 98 -34.82 24.64 -9.95
C GLU A 98 -33.84 24.59 -8.76
N PRO A 99 -33.72 25.66 -7.94
CA PRO A 99 -32.83 25.62 -6.78
C PRO A 99 -33.26 24.54 -5.79
N ALA A 100 -32.27 23.81 -5.24
CA ALA A 100 -32.52 22.73 -4.28
C ALA A 100 -33.32 23.19 -3.03
N SER A 101 -33.27 24.49 -2.68
CA SER A 101 -34.08 25.09 -1.62
C SER A 101 -35.58 24.93 -1.85
N VAL A 102 -36.04 25.07 -3.09
CA VAL A 102 -37.47 24.98 -3.43
C VAL A 102 -37.96 23.53 -3.30
N LEU A 103 -37.15 22.56 -3.73
CA LEU A 103 -37.43 21.14 -3.52
C LEU A 103 -37.48 20.78 -2.02
N LEU A 104 -36.55 21.32 -1.22
CA LEU A 104 -36.53 21.10 0.24
C LEU A 104 -37.77 21.67 0.93
N GLU A 105 -38.29 22.83 0.50
CA GLU A 105 -39.55 23.36 0.99
C GLU A 105 -40.74 22.47 0.63
N ARG A 106 -40.81 21.95 -0.61
CA ARG A 106 -41.83 20.96 -1.00
C ARG A 106 -41.76 19.70 -0.13
N ILE A 107 -40.57 19.14 0.07
CA ILE A 107 -40.37 17.96 0.94
C ILE A 107 -40.81 18.26 2.39
N ARG A 108 -40.49 19.44 2.93
CA ARG A 108 -40.90 19.84 4.29
C ARG A 108 -42.41 19.98 4.42
N THR A 109 -43.05 20.61 3.44
CA THR A 109 -44.51 20.79 3.43
C THR A 109 -45.26 19.48 3.25
N GLU A 110 -44.77 18.58 2.39
CA GLU A 110 -45.32 17.22 2.24
C GLU A 110 -45.11 16.37 3.49
N ARG A 111 -43.93 16.41 4.11
CA ARG A 111 -43.67 15.70 5.38
C ARG A 111 -44.49 16.22 6.55
N ALA A 112 -44.82 17.51 6.56
CA ALA A 112 -45.70 18.08 7.58
C ALA A 112 -47.17 17.65 7.40
N LYS A 113 -47.59 17.40 6.15
CA LYS A 113 -48.92 16.87 5.82
C LYS A 113 -49.02 15.36 6.01
N ALA A 114 -47.90 14.63 5.92
CA ALA A 114 -47.87 13.20 6.14
C ALA A 114 -48.17 12.85 7.62
N PRO A 115 -49.07 11.88 7.89
CA PRO A 115 -49.39 11.48 9.26
C PRO A 115 -48.13 10.93 9.95
N LYS A 116 -47.84 11.40 11.18
CA LYS A 116 -46.68 10.93 11.95
C LYS A 116 -46.74 9.41 12.07
N PRO A 117 -45.65 8.68 11.73
CA PRO A 117 -45.64 7.23 11.87
C PRO A 117 -45.91 6.87 13.33
N LYS A 118 -47.01 6.13 13.58
CA LYS A 118 -47.28 5.57 14.90
C LYS A 118 -46.14 4.60 15.22
N ARG A 119 -45.20 5.02 16.06
CA ARG A 119 -44.25 4.12 16.72
C ARG A 119 -45.08 3.11 17.51
N GLY A 120 -45.28 1.92 16.95
CA GLY A 120 -45.87 0.80 17.67
C GLY A 120 -45.00 0.50 18.88
N ARG A 121 -45.54 0.73 20.08
CA ARG A 121 -44.92 0.32 21.33
C ARG A 121 -44.89 -1.21 21.34
N ARG A 122 -43.76 -1.79 20.92
CA ARG A 122 -43.51 -3.23 21.06
C ARG A 122 -43.44 -3.51 22.56
N LYS A 123 -44.49 -4.12 23.12
CA LYS A 123 -44.47 -4.62 24.49
C LYS A 123 -43.39 -5.69 24.56
N ALA A 124 -42.41 -5.49 25.45
CA ALA A 124 -41.50 -6.57 25.84
C ALA A 124 -42.33 -7.63 26.57
N SER A 125 -42.36 -8.83 26.02
CA SER A 125 -42.87 -10.03 26.69
C SER A 125 -41.82 -10.49 27.71
N ALA A 126 -42.31 -10.77 28.92
CA ALA A 126 -41.57 -11.35 30.04
C ALA A 126 -41.17 -12.81 29.79
#